data_AF-A0AAP7A4H1-F1
#
_entry.id   AF-A0AAP7A4H1-F1
#
_cell.length_a   1.000
_cell.length_b   1.000
_cell.length_c   1.000
_cell.angle_alpha   90.00
_cell.angle_beta   90.00
_cell.angle_gamma   90.00
#
_symmetry.space_group_name_H-M   'P 1'
#
loop_
_entity.id
_entity.type
_entity.pdbx_description
1 polymer ?
#
loop_
_entity_poly.entity_id
_entity_poly.type
_entity_poly.pdbx_seq_one_letter_code
_entity_poly.pdbx_strand_id
1 'polypeptide(L)' 'MEGRVRTEHRKIVELERRLATAERKTEQAAEARRKLGIGASRARVTSANARWKAAAEERDRLMEELKQMGESVEQ' A
#
# COMPACT_ATOMS: atom_id res chain seq x y z
N MET A 1 -22.40 -8.83 -21.17
CA MET A 1 -22.03 -8.24 -19.87
C MET A 1 -21.11 -9.13 -19.04
N GLU A 2 -21.25 -10.45 -19.06
CA GLU A 2 -20.42 -11.37 -18.24
C GLU A 2 -18.89 -11.24 -18.40
N GLY A 3 -18.39 -10.95 -19.60
CA GLY A 3 -16.94 -10.83 -19.84
C GLY A 3 -16.29 -9.64 -19.13
N ARG A 4 -17.03 -8.54 -18.96
CA ARG A 4 -16.54 -7.33 -18.27
C ARG A 4 -16.43 -7.59 -16.76
N VAL A 5 -17.49 -8.14 -16.17
CA VAL A 5 -17.57 -8.48 -14.73
C VAL A 5 -16.46 -9.47 -14.34
N ARG A 6 -16.21 -10.52 -15.15
CA ARG A 6 -15.09 -11.45 -14.91
C ARG A 6 -13.72 -10.77 -14.94
N THR A 7 -13.55 -9.77 -15.82
CA THR A 7 -12.29 -9.02 -15.95
C THR A 7 -12.09 -8.07 -14.77
N GLU A 8 -13.14 -7.38 -14.34
CA GLU A 8 -13.12 -6.48 -13.17
C GLU A 8 -12.86 -7.26 -11.89
N HIS A 9 -13.52 -8.40 -11.70
CA HIS A 9 -13.26 -9.27 -10.56
C HIS A 9 -11.79 -9.72 -10.46
N ARG A 10 -11.18 -10.11 -11.60
CA ARG A 10 -9.76 -10.45 -11.64
C ARG A 10 -8.86 -9.28 -11.24
N LYS A 11 -9.18 -8.07 -11.69
CA LYS A 11 -8.44 -6.86 -11.31
C LYS A 11 -8.60 -6.53 -9.82
N ILE A 12 -9.79 -6.72 -9.24
CA ILE A 12 -10.02 -6.50 -7.80
C ILE A 12 -9.11 -7.43 -7.00
N VAL A 13 -9.11 -8.73 -7.31
CA VAL A 13 -8.25 -9.70 -6.62
C VAL A 13 -6.76 -9.38 -6.77
N GLU A 14 -6.34 -8.85 -7.91
CA GLU A 14 -4.96 -8.38 -8.11
C GLU A 14 -4.63 -7.17 -7.22
N LEU A 15 -5.53 -6.18 -7.17
CA LEU A 15 -5.36 -5.00 -6.32
C LEU A 15 -5.34 -5.36 -4.84
N GLU A 16 -6.18 -6.29 -4.38
CA GLU A 16 -6.18 -6.79 -3.00
C GLU A 16 -4.82 -7.41 -2.62
N ARG A 17 -4.25 -8.24 -3.51
CA ARG A 17 -2.92 -8.85 -3.29
C ARG A 17 -1.82 -7.80 -3.24
N ARG A 18 -1.88 -6.80 -4.12
CA ARG A 18 -0.93 -5.69 -4.14
C ARG A 18 -1.07 -4.83 -2.89
N LEU A 19 -2.29 -4.56 -2.45
CA LEU A 19 -2.60 -3.81 -1.23
C LEU A 19 -2.02 -4.53 0.00
N ALA A 20 -2.29 -5.83 0.16
CA ALA A 20 -1.73 -6.62 1.24
C ALA A 20 -0.19 -6.60 1.26
N THR A 21 0.44 -6.55 0.09
CA THR A 21 1.91 -6.42 -0.04
C THR A 21 2.38 -5.02 0.40
N ALA A 22 1.68 -3.96 -0.02
CA ALA A 22 1.98 -2.59 0.37
C ALA A 22 1.79 -2.34 1.87
N GLU A 23 0.78 -2.95 2.48
CA GLU A 23 0.55 -2.94 3.94
C GLU A 23 1.74 -3.57 4.69
N ARG A 24 2.19 -4.75 4.25
CA ARG A 24 3.37 -5.41 4.83
C ARG A 24 4.63 -4.55 4.72
N LYS A 25 4.87 -3.94 3.56
CA LYS A 25 6.01 -3.01 3.37
C LYS A 25 5.92 -1.81 4.30
N THR A 26 4.72 -1.24 4.46
CA THR A 26 4.47 -0.10 5.33
C THR A 26 4.77 -0.47 6.78
N GLU A 27 4.32 -1.63 7.25
CA GLU A 27 4.60 -2.12 8.59
C GLU A 27 6.09 -2.37 8.81
N GLN A 28 6.77 -3.03 7.87
CA GLN A 28 8.22 -3.25 7.94
C GLN A 28 9.00 -1.92 8.01
N ALA A 29 8.60 -0.92 7.22
CA ALA A 29 9.21 0.40 7.25
C ALA A 29 8.94 1.14 8.57
N ALA A 30 7.73 0.99 9.13
CA ALA A 30 7.39 1.51 10.45
C ALA A 30 8.23 0.83 11.55
N GLU A 31 8.40 -0.49 11.49
CA GLU A 31 9.25 -1.23 12.41
C GLU A 31 10.72 -0.81 12.32
N ALA A 32 11.25 -0.65 11.10
CA ALA A 32 12.61 -0.17 10.88
C ALA A 32 12.82 1.23 11.49
N ARG A 33 11.83 2.12 11.40
CA ARG A 33 11.86 3.42 12.07
C ARG A 33 11.86 3.28 13.59
N ARG A 34 11.00 2.43 14.15
CA ARG A 34 10.96 2.15 15.61
C ARG A 34 12.29 1.61 16.12
N LYS A 35 13.00 0.79 15.32
CA LYS A 35 14.29 0.18 15.66
C LYS A 35 15.50 1.13 15.60
N LEU A 36 15.37 2.34 15.05
CA LEU A 36 16.51 3.25 14.90
C LEU A 36 17.18 3.62 16.24
N GLY A 37 16.43 3.57 17.34
CA GLY A 37 16.93 3.83 18.69
C GLY A 37 17.33 5.29 18.93
N ILE A 38 17.61 5.61 20.19
CA ILE A 38 18.11 6.93 20.57
C ILE A 38 19.58 7.03 20.11
N GLY A 39 19.94 8.14 19.47
CA GLY A 39 21.28 8.34 18.89
C GLY A 39 21.42 7.94 17.42
N ALA A 40 20.34 7.57 16.74
CA ALA A 40 20.34 7.43 15.29
C ALA A 40 20.80 8.73 14.60
N SER A 41 21.66 8.60 13.60
CA SER A 41 22.09 9.77 12.83
C SER A 41 20.91 10.35 12.03
N ARG A 42 20.90 11.67 11.84
CA ARG A 42 19.84 12.37 11.08
C ARG A 42 19.62 11.74 9.71
N ALA A 43 20.69 11.37 9.01
CA ALA A 43 20.61 10.69 7.71
C ALA A 43 19.84 9.36 7.78
N ARG A 44 20.06 8.54 8.81
CA ARG A 44 19.33 7.27 8.98
C ARG A 44 17.85 7.51 9.27
N VAL A 45 17.53 8.50 10.11
CA VAL A 45 16.15 8.89 10.41
C VAL A 45 15.43 9.37 9.15
N THR A 46 16.07 10.26 8.37
CA THR A 46 15.50 10.78 7.12
C THR A 46 15.24 9.65 6.12
N SER A 47 16.21 8.76 5.92
CA SER A 47 16.04 7.63 4.99
C SER A 47 14.93 6.68 5.43
N ALA A 48 14.82 6.38 6.72
CA ALA A 48 13.74 5.52 7.23
C ALA A 48 12.36 6.18 7.10
N ASN A 49 12.26 7.48 7.38
CA ASN A 49 11.03 8.25 7.19
C ASN A 49 10.62 8.30 5.70
N ALA A 50 11.57 8.52 4.80
CA ALA A 50 11.31 8.54 3.35
C ALA A 50 10.79 7.19 2.85
N ARG A 51 11.41 6.08 3.28
CA ARG A 51 10.95 4.72 2.93
C ARG A 51 9.55 4.44 3.44
N TRP A 52 9.26 4.82 4.69
CA TRP A 52 7.92 4.64 5.25
C TRP A 52 6.87 5.49 4.52
N LYS A 53 7.18 6.75 4.23
CA LYS A 53 6.27 7.63 3.49
C LYS A 53 5.96 7.06 2.10
N ALA A 54 6.97 6.62 1.36
CA ALA A 54 6.78 6.02 0.04
C ALA A 54 5.91 4.75 0.08
N ALA A 55 6.10 3.90 1.09
CA ALA A 55 5.29 2.69 1.27
C ALA A 55 3.83 3.03 1.64
N ALA A 56 3.62 4.01 2.51
CA ALA A 56 2.29 4.48 2.89
C ALA A 56 1.55 5.09 1.69
N GLU A 57 2.22 5.91 0.88
CA GLU A 57 1.63 6.47 -0.36
C GLU A 57 1.28 5.38 -1.38
N GLU A 58 2.09 4.32 -1.51
CA GLU A 58 1.76 3.16 -2.35
C GLU A 58 0.50 2.45 -1.86
N ARG A 59 0.40 2.20 -0.55
CA ARG A 59 -0.78 1.58 0.07
C ARG A 59 -2.03 2.44 -0.17
N ASP A 60 -1.95 3.73 0.10
CA ASP A 60 -3.11 4.63 0.02
C ASP A 60 -3.63 4.75 -1.42
N ARG A 61 -2.73 4.78 -2.42
CA ARG A 61 -3.13 4.73 -3.84
C ARG A 61 -3.88 3.45 -4.19
N LEU A 62 -3.41 2.30 -3.71
CA LEU A 62 -4.05 1.00 -3.97
C LEU A 62 -5.41 0.88 -3.28
N MET A 63 -5.54 1.43 -2.07
CA MET A 63 -6.84 1.49 -1.37
C MET A 63 -7.85 2.33 -2.15
N GLU A 64 -7.42 3.48 -2.65
CA GLU A 64 -8.29 4.37 -3.44
C GLU A 64 -8.70 3.71 -4.77
N GLU A 65 -7.77 3.07 -5.48
CA GLU A 65 -8.06 2.34 -6.72
C GLU A 65 -9.06 1.20 -6.48
N LEU A 66 -8.89 0.46 -5.39
CA LEU A 66 -9.79 -0.62 -5.01
C LEU A 66 -11.19 -0.11 -4.63
N LYS A 67 -11.26 1.01 -3.91
CA LYS A 67 -12.52 1.68 -3.56
C LYS A 67 -13.28 2.12 -4.80
N GLN A 68 -12.63 2.84 -5.72
CA GLN A 68 -13.23 3.31 -6.97
C GLN A 68 -13.74 2.14 -7.83
N MET A 69 -13.00 1.03 -7.85
CA MET A 69 -13.41 -0.14 -8.62
C MET A 69 -14.54 -0.92 -7.96
N GLY A 70 -14.62 -0.95 -6.63
CA GLY A 70 -15.77 -1.49 -5.89
C GLY A 70 -17.04 -0.69 -6.17
N GLU A 71 -16.97 0.64 -6.08
CA GLU A 71 -18.10 1.53 -6.40
C GLU A 71 -18.57 1.39 -7.85
N SER A 72 -17.66 1.11 -8.79
CA SER A 72 -17.99 0.90 -10.21
C SER A 72 -18.69 -0.43 -10.51
N VAL A 73 -18.56 -1.44 -9.64
CA VAL A 73 -19.19 -2.76 -9.80
C VAL A 73 -20.58 -2.80 -9.16
N GLU A 74 -20.85 -1.95 -8.17
CA GLU A 74 -22.15 -1.83 -7.50
C GLU A 74 -23.17 -0.98 -8.27
N GLN A 75 -22.74 -0.16 -9.25
CA GLN A 75 -23.58 0.67 -10.12
C GLN A 75 -24.04 -0.05 -11.39
#